data_AF-A0A0F9PX07-F1
#
_entry.id   AF-A0A0F9PX07-F1
#
_cell.length_a   1.000
_cell.length_b   1.000
_cell.length_c   1.000
_cell.angle_alpha   90.00
_cell.angle_beta   90.00
_cell.angle_gamma   90.00
#
_symmetry.space_group_name_H-M   'P 1'
#
loop_
_entity.id
_entity.type
_entity.pdbx_description
1 polymer ?
#
loop_
_entity_poly.entity_id
_entity_poly.type
_entity_poly.pdbx_seq_one_letter_code
_entity_poly.pdbx_strand_id
1 'polypeptide(L)'
;MGLRLGLAQMMQQQRGHLVGWVPVCLAVGIGTYFAIGVEPSNILLFTTAAFAFCFGLASRFMPEAASPLIVAVALALLGFDIAAWRAHSMGAPVLGWRYYGPIEGRIVAIDRSQSDALRLTLDRVVLAGGTA
;
A
#
# COMPACT_ATOMS: atom_id res chain seq x y z
N MET A 1 36.09 -1.44 -19.89
CA MET A 1 35.18 -1.73 -21.03
C MET A 1 34.37 -3.03 -20.84
N GLY A 2 34.99 -4.14 -20.38
CA GLY A 2 34.33 -5.46 -20.35
C GLY A 2 33.20 -5.68 -19.34
N LEU A 3 33.19 -4.99 -18.19
CA LEU A 3 32.22 -5.25 -17.11
C LEU A 3 30.79 -4.82 -17.48
N ARG A 4 30.64 -3.72 -18.22
CA ARG A 4 29.33 -3.26 -18.74
C ARG A 4 28.77 -4.19 -19.82
N LEU A 5 29.64 -4.74 -20.67
CA LEU A 5 29.28 -5.71 -21.71
C LEU A 5 28.89 -7.06 -21.09
N GLY A 6 29.62 -7.52 -20.08
CA GLY A 6 29.29 -8.74 -19.33
C GLY A 6 27.95 -8.64 -18.60
N LEU A 7 27.68 -7.52 -17.91
CA LEU A 7 26.38 -7.28 -17.28
C LEU A 7 25.23 -7.24 -18.28
N ALA A 8 25.42 -6.60 -19.44
CA ALA A 8 24.42 -6.57 -20.50
C ALA A 8 24.12 -7.97 -21.04
N GLN A 9 25.15 -8.82 -21.23
CA GLN A 9 24.98 -10.20 -21.66
C GLN A 9 24.29 -11.07 -20.60
N MET A 10 24.62 -10.90 -19.32
CA MET A 10 23.93 -11.62 -18.23
C MET A 10 22.46 -11.22 -18.15
N MET A 11 22.14 -9.93 -18.30
CA MET A 11 20.74 -9.47 -18.33
C MET A 11 19.99 -9.93 -19.58
N GLN A 12 20.66 -10.00 -20.74
CA GLN A 12 20.11 -10.63 -21.95
C GLN A 12 19.73 -12.10 -21.69
N GLN A 13 20.58 -12.87 -21.01
CA GLN A 13 20.32 -14.28 -20.69
C GLN A 13 19.19 -14.48 -19.66
N GLN A 14 18.92 -13.49 -18.81
CA GLN A 14 17.84 -13.55 -17.82
C GLN A 14 16.51 -12.96 -18.29
N ARG A 15 16.42 -12.42 -19.51
CA ARG A 15 15.17 -11.94 -20.09
C ARG A 15 14.18 -13.10 -20.24
N GLY A 16 13.20 -13.13 -19.35
CA GLY A 16 12.20 -14.20 -19.23
C GLY A 16 12.01 -14.65 -17.79
N HIS A 17 13.09 -14.81 -17.03
CA HIS A 17 13.03 -15.19 -15.61
C HIS A 17 12.74 -14.01 -14.68
N LEU A 18 13.01 -12.78 -15.13
CA LEU A 18 12.82 -11.56 -14.32
C LEU A 18 11.34 -11.24 -14.00
N VAL A 19 10.38 -11.80 -14.76
CA VAL A 19 8.94 -11.62 -14.48
C VAL A 19 8.58 -12.19 -13.10
N GLY A 20 9.27 -13.24 -12.63
CA GLY A 20 9.06 -13.80 -11.29
C GLY A 20 9.39 -12.83 -10.15
N TRP A 21 10.15 -11.77 -10.40
CA TRP A 21 10.49 -10.75 -9.41
C TRP A 21 9.44 -9.65 -9.27
N VAL A 22 8.50 -9.54 -10.22
CA VAL A 22 7.39 -8.58 -10.15
C VAL A 22 6.62 -8.64 -8.83
N PRO A 23 6.13 -9.82 -8.37
CA PRO A 23 5.43 -9.90 -7.08
C PRO A 23 6.32 -9.55 -5.89
N VAL A 24 7.63 -9.83 -5.96
CA VAL A 24 8.58 -9.51 -4.90
C VAL A 24 8.75 -7.99 -4.78
N CYS A 25 8.98 -7.29 -5.89
CA CYS A 25 9.11 -5.83 -5.90
C CYS A 25 7.84 -5.14 -5.41
N LEU A 26 6.65 -5.62 -5.84
CA LEU A 26 5.37 -5.13 -5.34
C LEU A 26 5.23 -5.35 -3.83
N ALA A 27 5.56 -6.55 -3.35
CA ALA A 27 5.46 -6.89 -1.93
C ALA A 27 6.35 -6.01 -1.05
N VAL A 28 7.55 -5.62 -1.54
CA VAL A 28 8.41 -4.67 -0.83
C VAL A 28 7.72 -3.31 -0.65
N GLY A 29 7.07 -2.80 -1.70
CA GLY A 29 6.29 -1.56 -1.63
C GLY A 29 5.14 -1.62 -0.63
N ILE A 30 4.35 -2.69 -0.72
CA ILE A 30 3.22 -2.95 0.19
C ILE A 30 3.70 -3.07 1.63
N GLY A 31 4.74 -3.85 1.87
CA GLY A 31 5.34 -4.04 3.19
C GLY A 31 5.87 -2.72 3.77
N THR A 32 6.47 -1.87 2.92
CA THR A 32 6.93 -0.54 3.33
C THR A 32 5.76 0.34 3.77
N TYR A 33 4.64 0.35 3.03
CA TYR A 33 3.44 1.12 3.41
C TYR A 33 2.94 0.74 4.81
N PHE A 34 2.78 -0.56 5.08
CA PHE A 34 2.30 -1.04 6.38
C PHE A 34 3.35 -0.98 7.50
N ALA A 35 4.63 -0.87 7.18
CA ALA A 35 5.69 -0.67 8.17
C ALA A 35 5.70 0.77 8.73
N ILE A 36 5.14 1.73 8.01
CA ILE A 36 5.02 3.11 8.48
C ILE A 36 3.82 3.19 9.44
N GLY A 37 4.08 3.61 10.69
CA GLY A 37 3.06 3.73 11.74
C GLY A 37 2.21 5.00 11.67
N VAL A 38 2.32 5.78 10.59
CA VAL A 38 1.63 7.06 10.38
C VAL A 38 1.02 7.04 8.99
N GLU A 39 -0.19 7.58 8.86
CA GLU A 39 -0.88 7.68 7.57
C GLU A 39 -0.08 8.57 6.61
N PRO A 40 0.39 8.04 5.46
CA PRO A 40 1.12 8.82 4.48
C PRO A 40 0.28 9.99 3.96
N SER A 41 0.90 11.16 3.81
CA SER A 41 0.20 12.33 3.27
C SER A 41 -0.18 12.11 1.80
N ASN A 42 -1.29 12.72 1.37
CA ASN A 42 -1.71 12.67 -0.03
C ASN A 42 -0.61 13.18 -0.98
N ILE A 43 0.18 14.18 -0.55
CA ILE A 43 1.33 14.69 -1.32
C ILE A 43 2.37 13.59 -1.54
N LEU A 44 2.68 12.80 -0.50
CA LEU A 44 3.61 11.69 -0.64
C LEU A 44 3.06 10.64 -1.62
N LEU A 45 1.78 10.28 -1.51
CA LEU A 45 1.13 9.32 -2.43
C LEU A 45 1.15 9.80 -3.90
N PHE A 46 0.85 11.07 -4.16
CA PHE A 46 0.89 11.60 -5.52
C PHE A 46 2.32 11.70 -6.07
N THR A 47 3.30 12.00 -5.22
CA THR A 47 4.71 12.04 -5.65
C THR A 47 5.23 10.64 -5.94
N THR A 48 4.95 9.63 -5.11
CA THR A 48 5.32 8.24 -5.37
C THR A 48 4.69 7.70 -6.64
N ALA A 49 3.40 7.99 -6.87
CA ALA A 49 2.71 7.62 -8.10
C ALA A 49 3.32 8.29 -9.34
N ALA A 50 3.65 9.57 -9.27
CA ALA A 50 4.31 10.28 -10.36
C ALA A 50 5.71 9.70 -10.65
N PHE A 51 6.49 9.37 -9.62
CA PHE A 51 7.79 8.71 -9.79
C PHE A 51 7.65 7.30 -10.36
N ALA A 52 6.67 6.50 -9.91
CA ALA A 52 6.40 5.18 -10.48
C ALA A 52 6.11 5.26 -11.98
N PHE A 53 5.29 6.22 -12.38
CA PHE A 53 4.96 6.47 -13.79
C PHE A 53 6.19 6.93 -14.59
N CYS A 54 6.93 7.92 -14.07
CA CYS A 54 8.16 8.42 -14.71
C CYS A 54 9.21 7.34 -14.88
N PHE A 55 9.44 6.49 -13.87
CA PHE A 55 10.37 5.37 -13.97
C PHE A 55 9.86 4.29 -14.93
N GLY A 56 8.55 4.02 -14.94
CA GLY A 56 7.92 3.14 -15.93
C GLY A 56 8.18 3.60 -17.36
N LEU A 57 8.00 4.90 -17.65
CA LEU A 57 8.30 5.48 -18.97
C LEU A 57 9.80 5.49 -19.28
N ALA A 58 10.64 5.92 -18.33
CA ALA A 58 12.08 5.99 -18.49
C ALA A 58 12.71 4.61 -18.75
N SER A 59 12.11 3.54 -18.22
CA SER A 59 12.56 2.16 -18.46
C SER A 59 12.54 1.77 -19.95
N ARG A 60 11.70 2.44 -20.76
CA ARG A 60 11.57 2.22 -22.20
C ARG A 60 12.71 2.82 -23.01
N PHE A 61 13.36 3.85 -22.48
CA PHE A 61 14.47 4.57 -23.13
C PHE A 61 15.84 4.17 -22.58
N MET A 62 15.86 3.32 -21.54
CA MET A 62 17.09 2.90 -20.87
C MET A 62 17.73 1.67 -21.51
N PRO A 63 19.07 1.55 -21.44
CA PRO A 63 19.78 0.36 -21.89
C PRO A 63 19.24 -0.91 -21.21
N GLU A 64 19.32 -2.04 -21.91
CA GLU A 64 18.82 -3.33 -21.43
C GLU A 64 19.43 -3.77 -20.10
N ALA A 65 20.64 -3.27 -19.77
CA ALA A 65 21.32 -3.52 -18.52
C ALA A 65 20.78 -2.71 -17.31
N ALA A 66 20.07 -1.59 -17.55
CA ALA A 66 19.56 -0.71 -16.49
C ALA A 66 18.03 -0.77 -16.38
N SER A 67 17.34 -1.13 -17.47
CA SER A 67 15.88 -1.20 -17.55
C SER A 67 15.25 -2.05 -16.42
N PRO A 68 15.74 -3.27 -16.09
CA PRO A 68 15.12 -4.10 -15.05
C PRO A 68 15.16 -3.48 -13.65
N LEU A 69 16.25 -2.76 -13.32
CA LEU A 69 16.39 -2.11 -12.03
C LEU A 69 15.40 -0.93 -11.89
N ILE A 70 15.22 -0.17 -12.96
CA ILE A 70 14.28 0.95 -12.99
C ILE A 70 12.83 0.44 -12.89
N VAL A 71 12.52 -0.66 -13.57
CA VAL A 71 11.21 -1.33 -13.45
C VAL A 71 11.00 -1.85 -12.02
N ALA A 72 12.01 -2.44 -11.38
CA ALA A 72 11.90 -2.90 -10.00
C ALA A 72 11.56 -1.77 -9.02
N VAL A 73 12.20 -0.60 -9.16
CA VAL A 73 11.87 0.60 -8.36
C VAL A 73 10.46 1.09 -8.66
N ALA A 74 10.06 1.17 -9.93
CA ALA A 74 8.71 1.56 -10.32
C ALA A 74 7.65 0.63 -9.72
N LEU A 75 7.89 -0.68 -9.72
CA LEU A 75 7.00 -1.68 -9.14
C LEU A 75 6.91 -1.56 -7.61
N ALA A 76 8.01 -1.25 -6.92
CA ALA A 76 7.97 -1.02 -5.48
C ALA A 76 7.13 0.21 -5.13
N LEU A 77 7.31 1.32 -5.86
CA LEU A 77 6.48 2.52 -5.67
C LEU A 77 5.00 2.24 -5.96
N LEU A 78 4.72 1.53 -7.05
CA LEU A 78 3.36 1.14 -7.42
C LEU A 78 2.72 0.21 -6.37
N GLY A 79 3.50 -0.69 -5.76
CA GLY A 79 3.04 -1.53 -4.65
C GLY A 79 2.66 -0.71 -3.42
N PHE A 80 3.44 0.33 -3.10
CA PHE A 80 3.13 1.28 -2.02
C PHE A 80 1.81 2.02 -2.27
N ASP A 81 1.60 2.53 -3.49
CA ASP A 81 0.37 3.25 -3.86
C ASP A 81 -0.86 2.33 -3.88
N ILE A 82 -0.72 1.07 -4.32
CA ILE A 82 -1.80 0.07 -4.26
C ILE A 82 -2.19 -0.21 -2.79
N ALA A 83 -1.21 -0.34 -1.89
CA ALA A 83 -1.48 -0.56 -0.48
C ALA A 83 -2.23 0.63 0.13
N ALA A 84 -1.82 1.87 -0.21
CA ALA A 84 -2.52 3.08 0.18
C ALA A 84 -3.97 3.10 -0.31
N TRP A 85 -4.19 2.89 -1.61
CA TRP A 85 -5.53 2.88 -2.16
C TRP A 85 -6.41 1.79 -1.52
N ARG A 86 -5.85 0.61 -1.25
CA ARG A 86 -6.57 -0.48 -0.58
C ARG A 86 -6.92 -0.12 0.87
N ALA A 87 -6.02 0.51 1.60
CA ALA A 87 -6.29 0.95 2.97
C ALA A 87 -7.42 2.00 3.01
N HIS A 88 -7.40 2.96 2.09
CA HIS A 88 -8.42 4.02 2.04
C HIS A 88 -9.78 3.51 1.56
N SER A 89 -9.83 2.56 0.60
CA SER A 89 -11.09 1.98 0.10
C SER A 89 -11.77 1.05 1.10
N MET A 90 -11.02 0.47 2.04
CA MET A 90 -11.56 -0.35 3.14
C MET A 90 -11.94 0.49 4.37
N GLY A 91 -11.80 1.81 4.31
CA GLY A 91 -12.17 2.72 5.39
C GLY A 91 -13.67 2.71 5.65
N ALA A 92 -14.11 1.95 6.65
CA ALA A 92 -15.44 2.13 7.21
C ALA A 92 -15.52 3.50 7.90
N PRO A 93 -16.68 4.17 7.90
CA PRO A 93 -16.85 5.43 8.60
C PRO A 93 -16.58 5.23 10.10
N VAL A 94 -15.48 5.79 10.58
CA VAL A 94 -15.11 5.84 11.99
C VAL A 94 -15.47 7.21 12.56
N LEU A 95 -15.85 7.25 13.84
CA LEU A 95 -16.02 8.52 14.54
C LEU A 95 -14.66 9.23 14.60
N GLY A 96 -14.56 10.39 13.94
CA GLY A 96 -13.33 11.21 13.91
C GLY A 96 -13.04 11.93 15.24
N TRP A 97 -13.88 11.75 16.24
CA TRP A 97 -13.78 12.36 17.56
C TRP A 97 -14.08 11.33 18.64
N ARG A 98 -13.65 11.64 19.86
CA ARG A 98 -14.00 10.83 21.02
C ARG A 98 -15.42 11.16 21.45
N TYR A 99 -16.32 10.18 21.36
CA TYR A 99 -17.68 10.30 21.88
C TYR A 99 -17.74 9.73 23.30
N TYR A 100 -18.24 10.53 24.24
CA TYR A 100 -18.33 10.18 25.66
C TYR A 100 -19.79 10.11 26.16
N GLY A 101 -20.78 10.08 25.26
CA GLY A 101 -22.20 9.98 25.61
C GLY A 101 -22.70 8.53 25.69
N PRO A 102 -23.95 8.32 26.13
CA PRO A 102 -24.55 6.99 26.12
C PRO A 102 -24.82 6.53 24.68
N ILE A 103 -24.45 5.28 24.41
CA ILE A 103 -24.66 4.60 23.15
C ILE A 103 -25.71 3.53 23.40
N GLU A 104 -26.87 3.66 22.77
CA GLU A 104 -27.93 2.66 22.81
C GLU A 104 -28.02 1.94 21.47
N GLY A 105 -28.38 0.66 21.48
CA GLY A 105 -28.52 -0.13 20.27
C GLY A 105 -28.78 -1.59 20.60
N ARG A 106 -29.12 -2.38 19.58
CA ARG A 106 -29.28 -3.83 19.74
C ARG A 106 -27.94 -4.51 19.45
N ILE A 107 -27.53 -5.40 20.34
CA ILE A 107 -26.30 -6.18 20.16
C ILE A 107 -26.52 -7.22 19.07
N VAL A 108 -25.68 -7.21 18.03
CA VAL A 108 -25.69 -8.19 16.93
C VAL A 108 -24.46 -9.08 16.94
N ALA A 109 -23.35 -8.63 17.54
CA ALA A 109 -22.17 -9.46 17.74
C ALA A 109 -21.46 -9.12 19.05
N ILE A 110 -20.87 -10.14 19.66
CA ILE A 110 -20.01 -10.03 20.84
C ILE A 110 -18.73 -10.78 20.50
N ASP A 111 -17.62 -10.07 20.54
CA ASP A 111 -16.29 -10.60 20.24
C ASP A 111 -15.31 -10.17 21.34
N ARG A 112 -14.14 -10.82 21.39
CA ARG A 112 -13.04 -10.46 22.28
C ARG A 112 -11.82 -10.10 21.44
N SER A 113 -11.17 -8.98 21.78
CA SER A 113 -9.92 -8.59 21.11
C SER A 113 -8.79 -9.58 21.42
N GLN A 114 -7.67 -9.48 20.70
CA GLN A 114 -6.46 -10.25 21.03
C GLN A 114 -5.92 -9.95 22.44
N SER A 115 -6.23 -8.78 23.00
CA SER A 115 -5.91 -8.41 24.39
C SER A 115 -7.03 -8.76 25.39
N ASP A 116 -7.95 -9.63 24.99
CA ASP A 116 -9.13 -10.07 25.76
C ASP A 116 -10.12 -8.95 26.14
N ALA A 117 -10.07 -7.81 25.45
CA ALA A 117 -11.02 -6.71 25.67
C ALA A 117 -12.35 -7.01 24.97
N LEU A 118 -13.46 -6.81 25.67
CA LEU A 118 -14.80 -7.02 25.13
C LEU A 118 -15.10 -6.04 23.99
N ARG A 119 -15.55 -6.56 22.84
CA ARG A 119 -16.01 -5.78 21.69
C ARG A 119 -17.48 -6.11 21.42
N LEU A 120 -18.31 -5.08 21.34
CA LEU A 120 -19.73 -5.21 21.04
C LEU A 120 -20.02 -4.54 19.70
N THR A 121 -20.68 -5.27 18.79
CA THR A 121 -21.22 -4.70 17.56
C THR A 121 -22.71 -4.47 17.76
N LEU A 122 -23.14 -3.23 17.58
CA LEU A 122 -24.53 -2.80 17.73
C LEU A 122 -25.13 -2.49 16.36
N ASP A 123 -26.38 -2.86 16.15
CA ASP A 123 -27.21 -2.33 15.07
C ASP A 123 -28.30 -1.41 15.65
N ARG A 124 -28.87 -0.54 14.79
CA ARG A 124 -29.86 0.48 15.20
C ARG A 124 -29.32 1.39 16.31
N VAL A 125 -28.11 1.90 16.11
CA VAL A 125 -27.39 2.72 17.09
C VAL A 125 -28.07 4.08 17.25
N VAL A 126 -28.29 4.49 18.50
CA VAL A 126 -28.75 5.82 18.90
C VAL A 126 -27.66 6.45 19.77
N LEU A 127 -27.21 7.64 19.38
CA LEU A 127 -26.26 8.46 20.14
C LEU A 127 -27.03 9.60 20.79
N ALA A 128 -27.10 9.65 22.12
CA ALA A 128 -27.76 10.77 22.79
C ALA A 128 -26.81 11.98 22.77
N GLY A 129 -27.06 12.94 21.86
CA GLY A 129 -26.33 14.22 21.84
C GLY A 129 -25.75 14.68 20.49
N GLY A 130 -26.38 14.35 19.36
CA GLY A 130 -26.06 15.00 18.09
C GLY A 130 -27.26 14.94 17.16
N THR A 131 -27.92 16.07 16.94
CA THR A 131 -28.69 16.30 15.72
C THR A 131 -27.79 15.97 14.53
N ALA A 132 -28.30 15.16 13.61
CA ALA A 132 -27.70 14.95 12.29
C ALA A 132 -27.47 16.27 11.56
#